data_AF-A0A972Y2Z7-F1
#
_entry.id   AF-A0A972Y2Z7-F1
#
_cell.length_a   1.000
_cell.length_b   1.000
_cell.length_c   1.000
_cell.angle_alpha   90.00
_cell.angle_beta   90.00
_cell.angle_gamma   90.00
#
_symmetry.space_group_name_H-M   'P 1'
#
loop_
_entity.id
_entity.type
_entity.pdbx_description
1 polymer ?
#
loop_
_entity_poly.entity_id
_entity_poly.type
_entity_poly.pdbx_seq_one_letter_code
_entity_poly.pdbx_strand_id
1 'polypeptide(L)'
;DISQYNYRYLGKVLMKGKQKPMDIYEFFDGETTEMIAQRLATKTEFDLAIENYLNKKFEEAQKLFQKIISINKSDKAALLYYNQCQFYIENGAPEGWDGTHQMKEK
;
A
#
# COMPACT_ATOMS: atom_id res chain seq x y z
N ASP A 1 13.61 19.82 -4.31
CA ASP A 1 12.46 19.24 -5.03
C ASP A 1 12.24 17.84 -4.46
N ILE A 2 10.99 17.40 -4.24
CA ILE A 2 10.72 16.06 -3.70
C ILE A 2 11.07 14.94 -4.69
N SER A 3 11.13 15.29 -6.00
CA SER A 3 11.53 14.38 -7.08
C SER A 3 12.94 13.78 -6.94
N GLN A 4 13.79 14.36 -6.07
CA GLN A 4 15.15 13.89 -5.81
C GLN A 4 15.22 12.70 -4.85
N TYR A 5 14.11 12.33 -4.22
CA TYR A 5 14.04 11.27 -3.22
C TYR A 5 13.42 10.00 -3.79
N ASN A 6 13.77 8.87 -3.17
CA ASN A 6 13.14 7.58 -3.44
C ASN A 6 11.92 7.41 -2.53
N TYR A 7 10.73 7.59 -3.10
CA TYR A 7 9.47 7.47 -2.38
C TYR A 7 8.38 6.78 -3.21
N ARG A 8 7.34 6.27 -2.52
CA ARG A 8 6.12 5.79 -3.18
C ARG A 8 4.89 6.07 -2.33
N TYR A 9 3.73 6.09 -2.98
CA TYR A 9 2.45 6.29 -2.33
C TYR A 9 2.01 5.02 -1.62
N LEU A 10 1.54 5.15 -0.38
CA LEU A 10 1.09 4.04 0.46
C LEU A 10 -0.41 4.04 0.71
N GLY A 11 -1.19 4.90 0.05
CA GLY A 11 -2.63 5.00 0.28
C GLY A 11 -3.02 6.17 1.18
N LYS A 12 -4.22 6.10 1.75
CA LYS A 12 -4.81 7.16 2.58
C LYS A 12 -5.05 6.67 4.01
N VAL A 13 -4.93 7.59 4.96
CA VAL A 13 -5.39 7.36 6.35
C VAL A 13 -6.37 8.42 6.80
N LEU A 14 -7.31 8.01 7.64
CA LEU A 14 -8.18 8.91 8.38
C LEU A 14 -7.76 8.89 9.84
N MET A 15 -7.26 10.02 10.34
CA MET A 15 -6.93 10.17 11.76
C MET A 15 -8.20 10.40 12.57
N LYS A 16 -8.26 9.80 13.76
CA LYS A 16 -9.35 10.04 14.72
C LYS A 16 -9.47 11.55 14.99
N GLY A 17 -10.65 12.11 14.72
CA GLY A 17 -10.93 13.54 14.91
C GLY A 17 -10.69 14.44 13.68
N LYS A 18 -10.19 13.90 12.56
CA LYS A 18 -10.11 14.64 11.28
C LYS A 18 -11.21 14.17 10.32
N GLN A 19 -11.74 15.11 9.54
CA GLN A 19 -12.81 14.83 8.56
C GLN A 19 -12.28 14.48 7.16
N LYS A 20 -11.01 14.78 6.85
CA LYS A 20 -10.43 14.55 5.51
C LYS A 20 -9.34 13.48 5.57
N PRO A 21 -9.36 12.49 4.67
CA PRO A 21 -8.28 11.52 4.55
C PRO A 21 -6.99 12.21 4.08
N MET A 22 -5.85 11.75 4.59
CA MET A 22 -4.53 12.26 4.24
C MET A 22 -3.73 11.20 3.48
N ASP A 23 -3.00 11.64 2.46
CA ASP A 23 -2.11 10.78 1.68
C ASP A 23 -0.88 10.38 2.51
N ILE A 24 -0.51 9.11 2.44
CA ILE A 24 0.73 8.59 3.02
C ILE A 24 1.70 8.29 1.90
N TYR A 25 2.95 8.68 2.12
CA TYR A 25 4.09 8.28 1.32
C TYR A 25 5.14 7.66 2.24
N GLU A 26 5.84 6.65 1.75
CA GLU A 26 7.09 6.20 2.36
C GLU A 26 8.28 6.70 1.57
N PHE A 27 9.31 7.11 2.29
CA PHE A 27 10.63 7.44 1.77
C PHE A 27 11.60 6.35 2.19
N PHE A 28 12.44 5.92 1.26
CA PHE A 28 13.33 4.77 1.47
C PHE A 28 14.78 5.03 1.05
N ASP A 29 15.20 6.28 0.94
CA ASP A 29 16.60 6.67 0.68
C ASP A 29 17.59 6.23 1.78
N GLY A 30 17.10 5.99 3.00
CA GLY A 30 17.92 5.50 4.12
C GLY A 30 18.14 3.99 4.15
N GLU A 31 17.59 3.25 3.18
CA GLU A 31 17.71 1.79 3.09
C GLU A 31 18.98 1.38 2.31
N THR A 32 19.31 0.09 2.32
CA THR A 32 20.44 -0.40 1.51
C THR A 32 20.17 -0.24 0.01
N THR A 33 21.22 -0.11 -0.81
CA THR A 33 21.09 0.00 -2.26
C THR A 33 20.28 -1.15 -2.87
N GLU A 34 20.41 -2.37 -2.33
CA GLU A 34 19.63 -3.53 -2.74
C GLU A 34 18.13 -3.35 -2.43
N MET A 35 17.80 -2.89 -1.23
CA MET A 35 16.41 -2.66 -0.81
C MET A 35 15.76 -1.51 -1.57
N ILE A 36 16.52 -0.47 -1.91
CA ILE A 36 16.08 0.63 -2.79
C ILE A 36 15.79 0.07 -4.19
N ALA A 37 16.74 -0.67 -4.77
CA ALA A 37 16.58 -1.25 -6.11
C ALA A 37 15.36 -2.17 -6.21
N GLN A 38 15.13 -3.03 -5.20
CA GLN A 38 13.97 -3.91 -5.14
C GLN A 38 12.65 -3.15 -5.06
N ARG A 39 12.56 -2.05 -4.30
CA ARG A 39 11.36 -1.21 -4.22
C ARG A 39 11.13 -0.40 -5.50
N LEU A 40 12.20 0.10 -6.13
CA LEU A 40 12.10 0.77 -7.42
C LEU A 40 11.63 -0.19 -8.52
N ALA A 41 12.13 -1.43 -8.51
CA ALA A 41 11.75 -2.45 -9.49
C ALA A 41 10.27 -2.84 -9.42
N THR A 42 9.61 -2.64 -8.29
CA THR A 42 8.19 -2.97 -8.08
C THR A 42 7.29 -1.75 -7.93
N LYS A 43 7.83 -0.54 -8.05
CA LYS A 43 7.12 0.70 -7.73
C LYS A 43 5.86 0.88 -8.57
N THR A 44 5.94 0.65 -9.88
CA THR A 44 4.82 0.82 -10.80
C THR A 44 3.69 -0.16 -10.48
N GLU A 45 4.01 -1.44 -10.27
CA GLU A 45 3.02 -2.44 -9.85
C GLU A 45 2.42 -2.11 -8.48
N PHE A 46 3.22 -1.57 -7.55
CA PHE A 46 2.73 -1.19 -6.24
C PHE A 46 1.72 -0.04 -6.34
N ASP A 47 2.03 1.00 -7.11
CA ASP A 47 1.13 2.14 -7.31
C ASP A 47 -0.21 1.68 -7.93
N LEU A 48 -0.18 0.78 -8.92
CA LEU A 48 -1.39 0.18 -9.50
C LEU A 48 -2.15 -0.72 -8.51
N ALA A 49 -1.45 -1.47 -7.67
CA ALA A 49 -2.05 -2.32 -6.66
C ALA A 49 -2.83 -1.50 -5.62
N ILE A 50 -2.27 -0.35 -5.21
CA ILE A 50 -2.94 0.61 -4.33
C ILE A 50 -4.17 1.21 -5.01
N GLU A 51 -4.07 1.58 -6.29
CA GLU A 51 -5.23 2.10 -7.03
C GLU A 51 -6.37 1.08 -7.09
N ASN A 52 -6.07 -0.18 -7.41
CA ASN A 52 -7.08 -1.25 -7.41
C ASN A 52 -7.66 -1.47 -6.02
N TYR A 53 -6.82 -1.49 -4.99
CA TYR A 53 -7.25 -1.63 -3.61
C TYR A 53 -8.26 -0.53 -3.25
N LEU A 54 -7.92 0.74 -3.47
CA LEU A 54 -8.79 1.89 -3.16
C LEU A 54 -10.11 1.89 -3.95
N ASN A 55 -10.13 1.26 -5.13
CA ASN A 55 -11.33 1.06 -5.94
C ASN A 55 -12.13 -0.21 -5.59
N LYS A 56 -11.82 -0.88 -4.47
CA LYS A 56 -12.44 -2.16 -4.04
C LYS A 56 -12.24 -3.32 -5.02
N LYS A 57 -11.28 -3.22 -5.93
CA LYS A 57 -10.86 -4.28 -6.86
C LYS A 57 -9.85 -5.18 -6.17
N PHE A 58 -10.30 -5.85 -5.10
CA PHE A 58 -9.41 -6.55 -4.17
C PHE A 58 -8.72 -7.75 -4.80
N GLU A 59 -9.36 -8.47 -5.72
CA GLU A 59 -8.74 -9.60 -6.42
C GLU A 59 -7.60 -9.14 -7.34
N GLU A 60 -7.79 -8.06 -8.07
CA GLU A 60 -6.77 -7.45 -8.94
C GLU A 60 -5.61 -6.89 -8.13
N ALA A 61 -5.93 -6.19 -7.03
CA ALA A 61 -4.94 -5.69 -6.09
C ALA A 61 -4.12 -6.84 -5.48
N GLN A 62 -4.77 -7.90 -5.00
CA GLN A 62 -4.12 -9.05 -4.40
C GLN A 62 -3.12 -9.71 -5.36
N LYS A 63 -3.50 -9.92 -6.63
CA LYS A 63 -2.62 -10.50 -7.66
C LYS A 63 -1.36 -9.65 -7.86
N LEU A 64 -1.51 -8.32 -7.89
CA LEU A 64 -0.37 -7.41 -8.01
C LEU A 64 0.52 -7.45 -6.77
N PHE A 65 -0.05 -7.42 -5.56
CA PHE A 65 0.74 -7.54 -4.33
C PHE A 65 1.47 -8.88 -4.25
N GLN A 66 0.85 -9.98 -4.67
CA GLN A 66 1.51 -11.29 -4.74
C GLN A 66 2.71 -11.27 -5.69
N LYS A 67 2.60 -10.63 -6.86
CA LYS A 67 3.72 -10.43 -7.80
C LYS A 67 4.84 -9.62 -7.14
N ILE A 68 4.51 -8.53 -6.45
CA ILE A 68 5.49 -7.68 -5.76
C ILE A 68 6.23 -8.48 -4.68
N ILE A 69 5.51 -9.24 -3.84
CA ILE A 69 6.09 -10.08 -2.78
C ILE A 69 7.02 -11.15 -3.37
N SER A 70 6.72 -11.68 -4.55
CA SER A 70 7.61 -12.64 -5.22
C SER A 70 8.97 -12.06 -5.60
N ILE A 71 9.04 -10.75 -5.86
CA ILE A 71 10.25 -10.01 -6.22
C ILE A 71 10.95 -9.46 -4.97
N ASN A 72 10.16 -8.86 -4.06
CA ASN A 72 10.62 -8.32 -2.79
C ASN A 72 9.82 -8.95 -1.63
N LYS A 73 10.31 -10.09 -1.13
CA LYS A 73 9.69 -10.82 -0.01
C LYS A 73 9.67 -10.04 1.29
N SER A 74 10.51 -9.00 1.41
CA SER A 74 10.63 -8.16 2.61
C SER A 74 9.73 -6.93 2.58
N ASP A 75 8.97 -6.72 1.50
CA ASP A 75 8.07 -5.57 1.35
C ASP A 75 6.87 -5.68 2.31
N LYS A 76 7.01 -5.08 3.49
CA LYS A 76 6.01 -5.11 4.55
C LYS A 76 4.69 -4.45 4.14
N ALA A 77 4.74 -3.40 3.33
CA ALA A 77 3.53 -2.73 2.86
C ALA A 77 2.78 -3.64 1.87
N ALA A 78 3.49 -4.29 0.95
CA ALA A 78 2.87 -5.23 0.01
C ALA A 78 2.24 -6.43 0.75
N LEU A 79 2.93 -6.98 1.75
CA LEU A 79 2.40 -8.07 2.60
C LEU A 79 1.14 -7.65 3.37
N LEU A 80 1.14 -6.44 3.95
CA LEU A 80 -0.02 -5.91 4.66
C LEU A 80 -1.23 -5.82 3.72
N TYR A 81 -1.05 -5.18 2.57
CA TYR A 81 -2.13 -5.00 1.60
C TYR A 81 -2.62 -6.31 0.99
N TYR A 82 -1.73 -7.26 0.73
CA TYR A 82 -2.10 -8.60 0.28
C TYR A 82 -3.06 -9.28 1.28
N ASN A 83 -2.72 -9.27 2.57
CA ASN A 83 -3.54 -9.88 3.62
C ASN A 83 -4.89 -9.17 3.77
N GLN A 84 -4.94 -7.85 3.61
CA GLN A 84 -6.20 -7.11 3.65
C GLN A 84 -7.07 -7.36 2.44
N CYS A 85 -6.49 -7.47 1.24
CA CYS A 85 -7.24 -7.88 0.05
C CYS A 85 -7.87 -9.25 0.29
N GLN A 86 -7.10 -10.21 0.82
CA GLN A 86 -7.63 -11.53 1.17
C GLN A 86 -8.81 -11.43 2.14
N PHE A 87 -8.67 -10.65 3.22
CA PHE A 87 -9.73 -10.44 4.19
C PHE A 87 -11.01 -9.88 3.54
N TYR A 88 -10.90 -8.86 2.68
CA TYR A 88 -12.06 -8.25 2.04
C TYR A 88 -12.66 -9.09 0.91
N ILE A 89 -11.88 -9.95 0.25
CA ILE A 89 -12.41 -10.94 -0.70
C ILE A 89 -13.28 -11.96 0.06
N GLU A 90 -12.81 -12.44 1.22
CA GLU A 90 -13.51 -13.45 2.01
C GLU A 90 -14.73 -12.90 2.78
N ASN A 91 -14.63 -11.69 3.34
CA ASN A 91 -15.62 -11.14 4.27
C ASN A 91 -16.42 -9.96 3.71
N GLY A 92 -16.02 -9.43 2.55
CA GLY A 92 -16.53 -8.16 2.03
C GLY A 92 -15.93 -6.93 2.74
N ALA A 93 -15.88 -5.80 2.03
CA ALA A 93 -15.58 -4.53 2.66
C ALA A 93 -16.81 -3.98 3.40
N PRO A 94 -16.64 -3.33 4.56
CA PRO A 94 -17.77 -2.76 5.31
C PRO A 94 -18.50 -1.67 4.52
N GLU A 95 -19.75 -1.42 4.88
CA GLU A 95 -20.51 -0.29 4.34
C GLU A 95 -19.78 1.03 4.67
N GLY A 96 -19.71 1.92 3.70
CA GLY A 96 -18.97 3.18 3.83
C GLY A 96 -17.44 3.06 3.79
N TRP A 97 -16.89 1.89 3.43
CA TRP A 97 -15.44 1.74 3.26
C TRP A 97 -14.89 2.72 2.22
N ASP A 98 -13.90 3.50 2.64
CA ASP A 98 -13.30 4.64 1.93
C ASP A 98 -11.82 4.44 1.60
N GLY A 99 -11.29 3.22 1.80
CA GLY A 99 -9.90 2.88 1.55
C GLY A 99 -8.93 3.34 2.65
N THR A 100 -9.43 3.87 3.77
CA THR A 100 -8.56 4.33 4.85
C THR A 100 -8.15 3.19 5.77
N HIS A 101 -6.85 3.11 6.07
CA HIS A 101 -6.40 2.31 7.20
C HIS A 101 -6.75 3.05 8.49
N GLN A 102 -7.58 2.42 9.33
CA GLN A 102 -7.74 2.88 10.71
C GLN A 102 -6.47 2.56 11.47
N MET A 103 -5.64 3.58 11.73
CA MET A 103 -4.57 3.46 12.71
C MET A 103 -5.22 3.21 14.08
N LYS A 104 -5.11 1.98 14.58
CA LYS A 104 -5.29 1.73 16.01
C LYS A 104 -4.02 2.23 16.68
N GLU A 105 -4.09 3.37 17.34
CA GLU A 105 -3.06 3.76 18.29
C GLU A 105 -2.91 2.64 19.33
N LYS A 106 -1.66 2.33 19.68
CA LYS A 106 -1.35 1.58 20.90
C LYS A 106 -1.53 2.48 22.11
#